data_AF-A0A1R2BM86-F1
#
_entry.id   AF-A0A1R2BM86-F1
#
_cell.length_a   1.000
_cell.length_b   1.000
_cell.length_c   1.000
_cell.angle_alpha   90.00
_cell.angle_beta   90.00
_cell.angle_gamma   90.00
#
_symmetry.space_group_name_H-M   'P 1'
#
loop_
_entity.id
_entity.type
_entity.pdbx_description
1 polymer ?
#
loop_
_entity_poly.entity_id
_entity_poly.type
_entity_poly.pdbx_seq_one_letter_code
_entity_poly.pdbx_strand_id
1 'polypeptide(L)'
;MSIRQTIYSESEESSEALRNFPTFPVSKDQKVLKITVKLMQVVRTTVEVFQPQTYYITAKGVSQSLRQPPDGFFKIGRQQVTETGQRPNDLMLPPSDRAISRSHCMINYKAFFDKTPPEYWIWFLMGAHPRLGQRSVLQMLPQDLFRYILSFLKPKRFPLLIDLGSMCGTYIKISNSEPIFLEQNMNFLVGSDINIEIDRVVNDPIPQSLNSEATIEDGYTLQDLTSAHECPYIIVKVSKFFNDNDATMQSSTWKFLAEEKYKIFTIGRSQVCDINLPENTISRTQCRIIYNEGKWMLSDGIENKPTVNGTWLSICKRNNITRSWSEPYSLKSGSQVKISDTILQVDWD
;
A
#
# COMPACT_ATOMS: atom_id res chain seq x y z
N MET A 1 61.82 -13.29 -12.98
CA MET A 1 60.42 -13.65 -12.67
C MET A 1 59.55 -12.44 -12.93
N SER A 2 58.81 -12.43 -14.04
CA SER A 2 57.93 -11.33 -14.43
C SER A 2 56.56 -11.94 -14.74
N ILE A 3 55.55 -11.53 -13.97
CA ILE A 3 54.18 -12.02 -14.05
C ILE A 3 53.43 -11.11 -15.04
N ARG A 4 52.95 -11.69 -16.14
CA ARG A 4 52.13 -11.02 -17.14
C ARG A 4 50.73 -10.75 -16.59
N GLN A 5 50.30 -9.50 -16.67
CA GLN A 5 48.91 -9.07 -16.52
C GLN A 5 48.13 -9.44 -17.78
N THR A 6 47.01 -10.15 -17.60
CA THR A 6 46.00 -10.38 -18.64
C THR A 6 44.87 -9.38 -18.43
N ILE A 7 44.74 -8.45 -19.37
CA ILE A 7 43.67 -7.45 -19.43
C ILE A 7 42.45 -8.11 -20.07
N TYR A 8 41.33 -8.14 -19.35
CA TYR A 8 40.01 -8.45 -19.91
C TYR A 8 39.49 -7.21 -20.64
N SER A 9 39.19 -7.36 -21.93
CA SER A 9 38.41 -6.41 -22.72
C SER A 9 36.98 -6.95 -22.81
N GLU A 10 36.05 -6.33 -22.08
CA GLU A 10 34.62 -6.58 -22.26
C GLU A 10 34.10 -5.71 -23.40
N SER A 11 33.46 -6.37 -24.35
CA SER A 11 32.91 -5.82 -25.59
C SER A 11 31.58 -5.09 -25.36
N GLU A 12 31.47 -3.86 -25.85
CA GLU A 12 30.26 -3.02 -25.85
C GLU A 12 29.10 -3.53 -26.75
N GLU A 13 29.29 -4.63 -27.49
CA GLU A 13 28.28 -5.17 -28.44
C GLU A 13 27.07 -5.88 -27.79
N SER A 14 27.04 -6.04 -26.46
CA SER A 14 25.93 -6.74 -25.78
C SER A 14 24.71 -5.86 -25.45
N SER A 15 24.76 -4.56 -25.71
CA SER A 15 23.67 -3.64 -25.34
C SER A 15 22.56 -3.46 -26.39
N GLU A 16 22.84 -3.72 -27.68
CA GLU A 16 21.83 -3.56 -28.75
C GLU A 16 20.94 -4.79 -28.97
N ALA A 17 21.41 -6.00 -28.63
CA ALA A 17 20.65 -7.24 -28.78
C ALA A 17 19.45 -7.36 -27.81
N LEU A 18 19.32 -6.48 -26.81
CA LEU A 18 18.22 -6.47 -25.85
C LEU A 18 17.01 -5.61 -26.28
N ARG A 19 17.02 -5.00 -27.47
CA ARG A 19 15.97 -4.03 -27.86
C ARG A 19 14.83 -4.58 -28.72
N ASN A 20 14.95 -5.80 -29.26
CA ASN A 20 13.91 -6.41 -30.12
C ASN A 20 13.41 -7.74 -29.53
N PHE A 21 12.70 -7.67 -28.40
CA PHE A 21 12.05 -8.85 -27.86
C PHE A 21 10.64 -9.03 -28.41
N PRO A 22 10.24 -10.26 -28.78
CA PRO A 22 8.92 -10.54 -29.33
C PRO A 22 7.85 -10.15 -28.30
N THR A 23 7.02 -9.19 -28.67
CA THR A 23 5.79 -8.89 -27.96
C THR A 23 4.84 -10.07 -28.16
N PHE A 24 4.57 -10.83 -27.10
CA PHE A 24 3.51 -11.84 -27.16
C PHE A 24 2.19 -11.12 -27.40
N PRO A 25 1.42 -11.45 -28.45
CA PRO A 25 0.11 -10.86 -28.66
C PRO A 25 -0.80 -11.33 -27.52
N VAL A 26 -1.05 -10.45 -26.56
CA VAL A 26 -2.06 -10.65 -25.52
C VAL A 26 -3.41 -10.62 -26.24
N SER A 27 -4.17 -11.72 -26.16
CA SER A 27 -5.55 -11.72 -26.65
C SER A 27 -6.32 -10.59 -25.98
N LYS A 28 -7.08 -9.79 -26.73
CA LYS A 28 -7.82 -8.63 -26.22
C LYS A 28 -8.75 -8.96 -25.05
N ASP A 29 -9.12 -10.22 -24.87
CA ASP A 29 -10.04 -10.68 -23.83
C ASP A 29 -9.34 -11.26 -22.59
N GLN A 30 -8.00 -11.28 -22.56
CA GLN A 30 -7.27 -11.84 -21.44
C GLN A 30 -7.11 -10.81 -20.32
N LYS A 31 -7.62 -11.13 -19.13
CA LYS A 31 -7.33 -10.37 -17.91
C LYS A 31 -5.82 -10.34 -17.67
N VAL A 32 -5.25 -9.15 -17.50
CA VAL A 32 -3.82 -8.93 -17.24
C VAL A 32 -3.67 -7.99 -16.05
N LEU A 33 -2.64 -8.25 -15.24
CA LEU A 33 -2.19 -7.34 -14.19
C LEU A 33 -0.91 -6.68 -14.67
N LYS A 34 -0.92 -5.34 -14.76
CA LYS A 34 0.20 -4.52 -15.24
C LYS A 34 0.91 -3.89 -14.06
N ILE A 35 2.22 -4.03 -14.00
CA ILE A 35 3.07 -3.35 -13.01
C ILE A 35 4.03 -2.44 -13.76
N THR A 36 3.93 -1.14 -13.49
CA THR A 36 4.84 -0.13 -14.05
C THR A 36 5.81 0.33 -12.97
N VAL A 37 7.09 0.13 -13.18
CA VAL A 37 8.18 0.52 -12.27
C VAL A 37 8.69 1.90 -12.65
N LYS A 38 8.69 2.82 -11.70
CA LYS A 38 9.22 4.18 -11.83
C LYS A 38 10.22 4.41 -10.69
N LEU A 39 11.44 4.82 -11.02
CA LEU A 39 12.38 5.30 -10.00
C LEU A 39 12.05 6.77 -9.68
N MET A 40 11.92 7.10 -8.39
CA MET A 40 11.97 8.50 -7.97
C MET A 40 13.42 8.96 -8.06
N GLN A 41 13.81 9.52 -9.21
CA GLN A 41 15.05 10.28 -9.23
C GLN A 41 14.83 11.60 -8.51
N VAL A 42 15.32 11.69 -7.28
CA VAL A 42 15.62 12.98 -6.67
C VAL A 42 16.81 13.54 -7.44
N VAL A 43 16.54 14.49 -8.33
CA VAL A 43 17.53 15.15 -9.20
C VAL A 43 18.72 15.64 -8.38
N ARG A 44 19.78 14.83 -8.32
CA ARG A 44 21.09 15.23 -7.84
C ARG A 44 22.09 14.95 -8.96
N THR A 45 22.20 15.96 -9.82
CA THR A 45 23.36 16.35 -10.65
C THR A 45 23.90 15.45 -11.76
N THR A 46 23.45 14.21 -11.94
CA THR A 46 23.80 13.42 -13.14
C THR A 46 22.60 12.59 -13.57
N VAL A 47 21.91 13.04 -14.62
CA VAL A 47 20.61 12.53 -15.04
C VAL A 47 20.79 11.37 -16.00
N GLU A 48 20.95 10.16 -15.47
CA GLU A 48 20.63 8.98 -16.27
C GLU A 48 19.10 8.88 -16.35
N VAL A 49 18.51 9.15 -17.52
CA VAL A 49 17.06 9.06 -17.70
C VAL A 49 16.64 7.60 -17.56
N PHE A 50 16.11 7.22 -16.40
CA PHE A 50 15.60 5.86 -16.21
C PHE A 50 14.28 5.69 -16.95
N GLN A 51 14.27 4.81 -17.96
CA GLN A 51 13.04 4.48 -18.68
C GLN A 51 12.13 3.61 -17.80
N PRO A 52 10.85 3.96 -17.62
CA PRO A 52 9.91 3.14 -16.87
C PRO A 52 9.83 1.72 -17.44
N GLN A 53 10.00 0.72 -16.58
CA GLN A 53 9.87 -0.68 -16.97
C GLN A 53 8.45 -1.18 -16.69
N THR A 54 7.86 -1.93 -17.62
CA THR A 54 6.50 -2.48 -17.45
C THR A 54 6.54 -4.00 -17.47
N TYR A 55 5.85 -4.61 -16.50
CA TYR A 55 5.69 -6.05 -16.38
C TYR A 55 4.22 -6.41 -16.57
N TYR A 56 3.97 -7.49 -17.31
CA TYR A 56 2.63 -8.01 -17.57
C TYR A 56 2.47 -9.39 -16.93
N ILE A 57 1.56 -9.51 -15.98
CA ILE A 57 1.28 -10.74 -15.25
C ILE A 57 -0.02 -11.33 -15.78
N THR A 58 0.02 -12.63 -16.06
CA THR A 58 -1.12 -13.42 -16.51
C THR A 58 -1.36 -14.62 -15.59
N ALA A 59 -2.43 -15.37 -15.82
CA ALA A 59 -2.67 -16.64 -15.14
C ALA A 59 -1.51 -17.66 -15.27
N LYS A 60 -0.68 -17.54 -16.33
CA LYS A 60 0.49 -18.40 -16.57
C LYS A 60 1.76 -17.92 -15.88
N GLY A 61 1.75 -16.71 -15.30
CA GLY A 61 2.91 -16.09 -14.68
C GLY A 61 3.25 -14.73 -15.27
N VAL A 62 4.43 -14.26 -14.92
CA VAL A 62 4.98 -12.95 -15.30
C VAL A 62 5.64 -13.07 -16.67
N SER A 63 5.21 -12.24 -17.62
CA SER A 63 5.78 -12.21 -18.97
C SER A 63 7.27 -11.85 -18.87
N GLN A 64 8.11 -12.63 -19.57
CA GLN A 64 9.56 -12.45 -19.61
C GLN A 64 10.29 -12.58 -18.26
N SER A 65 9.64 -13.11 -17.21
CA SER A 65 10.36 -13.38 -15.97
C SER A 65 11.37 -14.50 -16.17
N LEU A 66 12.58 -14.24 -15.68
CA LEU A 66 13.68 -15.20 -15.64
C LEU A 66 13.60 -16.09 -14.39
N ARG A 67 12.66 -15.82 -13.48
CA ARG A 67 12.39 -16.67 -12.33
C ARG A 67 11.55 -17.86 -12.76
N GLN A 68 11.99 -19.06 -12.40
CA GLN A 68 11.32 -20.31 -12.73
C GLN A 68 11.25 -21.21 -11.49
N PRO A 69 10.14 -21.94 -11.28
CA PRO A 69 8.87 -21.89 -12.02
C PRO A 69 7.98 -20.71 -11.58
N PRO A 70 6.94 -20.35 -12.37
CA PRO A 70 5.90 -19.43 -11.91
C PRO A 70 5.10 -20.08 -10.77
N ASP A 71 5.07 -19.41 -9.62
CA ASP A 71 4.47 -19.94 -8.38
C ASP A 71 3.25 -19.14 -7.91
N GLY A 72 2.73 -18.22 -8.74
CA GLY A 72 1.58 -17.37 -8.42
C GLY A 72 1.92 -16.09 -7.65
N PHE A 73 3.21 -15.77 -7.54
CA PHE A 73 3.70 -14.57 -6.88
C PHE A 73 4.53 -13.71 -7.84
N PHE A 74 4.51 -12.39 -7.67
CA PHE A 74 5.45 -11.46 -8.30
C PHE A 74 6.40 -10.97 -7.20
N LYS A 75 7.63 -11.51 -7.17
CA LYS A 75 8.61 -11.27 -6.10
C LYS A 75 9.50 -10.09 -6.44
N ILE A 76 9.71 -9.22 -5.45
CA ILE A 76 10.48 -7.98 -5.59
C ILE A 76 11.58 -7.99 -4.54
N GLY A 77 12.81 -7.68 -4.96
CA GLY A 77 13.95 -7.60 -4.05
C GLY A 77 15.24 -7.26 -4.79
N ARG A 78 16.33 -7.08 -4.04
CA ARG A 78 17.63 -6.73 -4.63
C ARG A 78 18.52 -7.91 -4.98
N GLN A 79 18.16 -9.13 -4.56
CA GLN A 79 18.96 -10.31 -4.87
C GLN A 79 18.80 -10.69 -6.34
N GLN A 80 19.89 -10.66 -7.09
CA GLN A 80 19.88 -10.99 -8.51
C GLN A 80 19.92 -12.49 -8.77
N VAL A 81 20.89 -13.17 -8.15
CA VAL A 81 21.13 -14.61 -8.33
C VAL A 81 21.44 -15.23 -6.96
N THR A 82 20.97 -16.46 -6.74
CA THR A 82 21.32 -17.29 -5.57
C THR A 82 22.68 -17.96 -5.77
N GLU A 83 23.22 -18.57 -4.71
CA GLU A 83 24.43 -19.39 -4.79
C GLU A 83 24.29 -20.56 -5.78
N THR A 84 23.05 -21.01 -6.02
CA THR A 84 22.70 -22.08 -6.98
C THR A 84 22.49 -21.59 -8.41
N GLY A 85 22.71 -20.29 -8.71
CA GLY A 85 22.48 -19.73 -10.04
C GLY A 85 21.02 -19.40 -10.36
N GLN A 86 20.09 -19.57 -9.41
CA GLN A 86 18.67 -19.29 -9.60
C GLN A 86 18.35 -17.82 -9.34
N ARG A 87 17.37 -17.25 -10.05
CA ARG A 87 16.91 -15.88 -9.81
C ARG A 87 15.69 -15.89 -8.88
N PRO A 88 15.78 -15.33 -7.66
CA PRO A 88 14.70 -15.45 -6.67
C PRO A 88 13.57 -14.43 -6.86
N ASN A 89 13.81 -13.33 -7.59
CA ASN A 89 12.88 -12.22 -7.78
C ASN A 89 12.48 -12.05 -9.24
N ASP A 90 11.23 -11.61 -9.48
CA ASP A 90 10.74 -11.21 -10.80
C ASP A 90 11.20 -9.79 -11.14
N LEU A 91 11.15 -8.88 -10.15
CA LEU A 91 11.69 -7.53 -10.23
C LEU A 91 12.95 -7.42 -9.37
N MET A 92 14.09 -7.26 -10.03
CA MET A 92 15.37 -7.01 -9.38
C MET A 92 15.59 -5.51 -9.23
N LEU A 93 15.61 -5.03 -7.99
CA LEU A 93 15.95 -3.64 -7.66
C LEU A 93 17.47 -3.48 -7.49
N PRO A 94 18.01 -2.24 -7.51
CA PRO A 94 19.44 -1.99 -7.43
C PRO A 94 20.12 -2.73 -6.27
N PRO A 95 21.19 -3.52 -6.51
CA PRO A 95 21.83 -4.32 -5.47
C PRO A 95 22.60 -3.47 -4.44
N SER A 96 22.99 -2.26 -4.84
CA SER A 96 23.67 -1.26 -4.00
C SER A 96 22.78 -0.68 -2.91
N ASP A 97 21.46 -0.66 -3.13
CA ASP A 97 20.51 -0.11 -2.16
C ASP A 97 20.28 -1.10 -1.00
N ARG A 98 20.89 -0.80 0.15
CA ARG A 98 20.79 -1.64 1.35
C ARG A 98 19.44 -1.52 2.06
N ALA A 99 18.63 -0.50 1.77
CA ALA A 99 17.28 -0.37 2.31
C ALA A 99 16.35 -1.46 1.75
N ILE A 100 16.72 -2.04 0.60
CA ILE A 100 15.97 -3.11 -0.05
C ILE A 100 16.48 -4.46 0.45
N SER A 101 15.60 -5.31 0.98
CA SER A 101 15.95 -6.68 1.34
C SER A 101 16.25 -7.54 0.10
N ARG A 102 17.00 -8.64 0.30
CA ARG A 102 17.29 -9.64 -0.75
C ARG A 102 16.01 -10.13 -1.44
N SER A 103 15.01 -10.47 -0.62
CA SER A 103 13.61 -10.62 -0.99
C SER A 103 12.82 -9.66 -0.11
N HIS A 104 12.19 -8.64 -0.69
CA HIS A 104 11.61 -7.51 0.04
C HIS A 104 10.11 -7.71 0.25
N CYS A 105 9.38 -7.86 -0.84
CA CYS A 105 7.94 -8.08 -0.79
C CYS A 105 7.51 -8.94 -2.00
N MET A 106 6.25 -9.34 -2.02
CA MET A 106 5.66 -10.03 -3.15
C MET A 106 4.20 -9.64 -3.35
N ILE A 107 3.75 -9.73 -4.60
CA ILE A 107 2.33 -9.61 -4.95
C ILE A 107 1.80 -11.01 -5.24
N ASN A 108 0.89 -11.50 -4.40
CA ASN A 108 0.16 -12.75 -4.62
C ASN A 108 -1.02 -12.50 -5.58
N TYR A 109 -0.95 -13.08 -6.76
CA TYR A 109 -1.97 -12.93 -7.80
C TYR A 109 -2.75 -14.23 -8.06
N LYS A 110 -2.57 -15.28 -7.25
CA LYS A 110 -3.27 -16.57 -7.43
C LYS A 110 -4.78 -16.40 -7.48
N ALA A 111 -5.33 -15.77 -6.45
CA ALA A 111 -6.77 -15.52 -6.35
C ALA A 111 -7.26 -14.56 -7.45
N PHE A 112 -6.42 -13.66 -7.94
CA PHE A 112 -6.79 -12.67 -8.96
C PHE A 112 -7.17 -13.29 -10.31
N PHE A 113 -6.46 -14.34 -10.72
CA PHE A 113 -6.70 -15.08 -11.97
C PHE A 113 -7.49 -16.37 -11.80
N ASP A 114 -7.74 -16.80 -10.56
CA ASP A 114 -8.61 -17.95 -10.30
C ASP A 114 -9.96 -17.75 -11.00
N LYS A 115 -10.43 -18.78 -11.70
CA LYS A 115 -11.73 -18.83 -12.38
C LYS A 115 -12.66 -19.85 -11.74
N THR A 116 -12.19 -20.59 -10.75
CA THR A 116 -12.96 -21.64 -10.08
C THR A 116 -14.18 -21.02 -9.41
N PRO A 117 -15.40 -21.52 -9.66
CA PRO A 117 -16.57 -21.06 -8.92
C PRO A 117 -16.43 -21.46 -7.44
N PRO A 118 -17.02 -20.70 -6.51
CA PRO A 118 -17.09 -21.13 -5.11
C PRO A 118 -17.81 -22.49 -4.97
N GLU A 119 -17.40 -23.33 -4.02
CA GLU A 119 -17.99 -24.66 -3.85
C GLU A 119 -19.50 -24.62 -3.59
N TYR A 120 -19.95 -23.71 -2.72
CA TYR A 120 -21.39 -23.53 -2.44
C TYR A 120 -22.18 -23.09 -3.69
N TRP A 121 -21.53 -22.47 -4.68
CA TRP A 121 -22.17 -22.15 -5.96
C TRP A 121 -22.42 -23.41 -6.77
N ILE A 122 -21.49 -24.37 -6.72
CA ILE A 122 -21.67 -25.68 -7.36
C ILE A 122 -22.87 -26.39 -6.71
N TRP A 123 -22.98 -26.38 -5.38
CA TRP A 123 -24.14 -26.96 -4.67
C TRP A 123 -25.45 -26.26 -5.03
N PHE A 124 -25.45 -24.93 -5.12
CA PHE A 124 -26.60 -24.17 -5.58
C PHE A 124 -27.04 -24.59 -7.00
N LEU A 125 -26.09 -24.75 -7.92
CA LEU A 125 -26.36 -25.23 -9.27
C LEU A 125 -26.87 -26.68 -9.32
N MET A 126 -26.49 -27.55 -8.38
CA MET A 126 -27.05 -28.91 -8.29
C MET A 126 -28.56 -28.89 -8.06
N GLY A 127 -29.07 -27.88 -7.36
CA GLY A 127 -30.51 -27.66 -7.22
C GLY A 127 -31.19 -27.23 -8.54
N ALA A 128 -30.47 -26.69 -9.53
CA ALA A 128 -31.00 -26.41 -10.87
C ALA A 128 -30.76 -27.57 -11.86
N HIS A 129 -30.05 -28.63 -11.44
CA HIS A 129 -29.66 -29.72 -12.33
C HIS A 129 -30.89 -30.52 -12.82
N PRO A 130 -31.01 -30.87 -14.11
CA PRO A 130 -32.19 -31.56 -14.67
C PRO A 130 -32.51 -32.91 -14.03
N ARG A 131 -31.53 -33.59 -13.44
CA ARG A 131 -31.73 -34.89 -12.76
C ARG A 131 -31.82 -34.79 -11.25
N LEU A 132 -31.04 -33.89 -10.64
CA LEU A 132 -30.90 -33.82 -9.18
C LEU A 132 -31.87 -32.81 -8.56
N GLY A 133 -32.27 -31.80 -9.35
CA GLY A 133 -33.14 -30.72 -8.93
C GLY A 133 -34.52 -30.76 -9.58
N GLN A 134 -35.04 -31.92 -10.01
CA GLN A 134 -36.31 -32.02 -10.77
C GLN A 134 -37.52 -31.36 -10.09
N ARG A 135 -37.49 -31.20 -8.76
CA ARG A 135 -38.55 -30.55 -7.99
C ARG A 135 -38.15 -29.17 -7.44
N SER A 136 -37.01 -28.66 -7.85
CA SER A 136 -36.46 -27.41 -7.35
C SER A 136 -36.98 -26.23 -8.16
N VAL A 137 -37.40 -25.19 -7.45
CA VAL A 137 -37.78 -23.90 -8.05
C VAL A 137 -36.62 -23.23 -8.80
N LEU A 138 -35.37 -23.65 -8.53
CA LEU A 138 -34.19 -23.09 -9.21
C LEU A 138 -34.20 -23.36 -10.72
N GLN A 139 -34.86 -24.43 -11.19
CA GLN A 139 -35.00 -24.70 -12.62
C GLN A 139 -35.82 -23.62 -13.35
N MET A 140 -36.67 -22.87 -12.63
CA MET A 140 -37.50 -21.82 -13.18
C MET A 140 -36.79 -20.45 -13.21
N LEU A 141 -35.61 -20.32 -12.58
CA LEU A 141 -34.92 -19.06 -12.50
C LEU A 141 -34.24 -18.71 -13.84
N PRO A 142 -34.32 -17.46 -14.32
CA PRO A 142 -33.61 -17.04 -15.52
C PRO A 142 -32.09 -17.14 -15.38
N GLN A 143 -31.39 -17.46 -16.48
CA GLN A 143 -29.93 -17.58 -16.49
C GLN A 143 -29.22 -16.29 -16.03
N ASP A 144 -29.77 -15.12 -16.34
CA ASP A 144 -29.19 -13.85 -15.90
C ASP A 144 -29.26 -13.65 -14.38
N LEU A 145 -30.29 -14.20 -13.73
CA LEU A 145 -30.35 -14.20 -12.27
C LEU A 145 -29.26 -15.09 -11.68
N PHE A 146 -28.95 -16.25 -12.28
CA PHE A 146 -27.80 -17.06 -11.87
C PHE A 146 -26.49 -16.28 -12.01
N ARG A 147 -26.30 -15.55 -13.12
CA ARG A 147 -25.11 -14.70 -13.30
C ARG A 147 -25.03 -13.62 -12.23
N TYR A 148 -26.15 -12.98 -11.90
CA TYR A 148 -26.21 -11.97 -10.85
C TYR A 148 -25.89 -12.54 -9.46
N ILE A 149 -26.51 -13.66 -9.08
CA ILE A 149 -26.23 -14.34 -7.81
C ILE A 149 -24.75 -14.75 -7.74
N LEU A 150 -24.21 -15.37 -8.79
CA LEU A 150 -22.79 -15.70 -8.84
C LEU A 150 -21.90 -14.47 -8.72
N SER A 151 -22.25 -13.35 -9.37
CA SER A 151 -21.48 -12.11 -9.27
C SER A 151 -21.46 -11.52 -7.86
N PHE A 152 -22.55 -11.69 -7.10
CA PHE A 152 -22.66 -11.27 -5.71
C PHE A 152 -21.89 -12.20 -4.76
N LEU A 153 -21.99 -13.51 -5.00
CA LEU A 153 -21.33 -14.52 -4.16
C LEU A 153 -19.82 -14.59 -4.39
N LYS A 154 -19.37 -14.34 -5.63
CA LYS A 154 -17.96 -14.46 -5.98
C LYS A 154 -17.14 -13.51 -5.10
N PRO A 155 -16.18 -14.05 -4.31
CA PRO A 155 -15.34 -13.19 -3.49
C PRO A 155 -14.62 -12.21 -4.40
N LYS A 156 -14.51 -10.95 -3.96
CA LYS A 156 -13.73 -9.96 -4.72
C LYS A 156 -12.28 -10.45 -4.80
N ARG A 157 -11.78 -10.58 -6.02
CA ARG A 157 -10.47 -11.15 -6.32
C ARG A 157 -9.48 -10.02 -6.59
N PHE A 158 -8.65 -9.71 -5.61
CA PHE A 158 -7.63 -8.67 -5.69
C PHE A 158 -6.23 -9.29 -5.62
N PRO A 159 -5.22 -8.67 -6.26
CA PRO A 159 -3.83 -8.99 -5.95
C PRO A 159 -3.52 -8.53 -4.52
N LEU A 160 -2.80 -9.36 -3.77
CA LEU A 160 -2.45 -9.09 -2.38
C LEU A 160 -0.96 -8.77 -2.27
N LEU A 161 -0.61 -7.62 -1.67
CA LEU A 161 0.76 -7.25 -1.37
C LEU A 161 1.16 -7.77 0.01
N ILE A 162 2.34 -8.40 0.09
CA ILE A 162 2.87 -8.99 1.32
C ILE A 162 4.32 -8.54 1.45
N ASP A 163 4.66 -7.88 2.56
CA ASP A 163 6.04 -7.60 2.93
C ASP A 163 6.67 -8.85 3.57
N LEU A 164 7.94 -9.15 3.24
CA LEU A 164 8.64 -10.36 3.67
C LEU A 164 9.54 -10.12 4.89
N GLY A 165 9.19 -9.18 5.76
CA GLY A 165 10.01 -8.78 6.91
C GLY A 165 11.17 -7.88 6.47
N SER A 166 10.88 -6.95 5.55
CA SER A 166 11.86 -6.00 5.03
C SER A 166 12.40 -5.08 6.13
N MET A 167 13.64 -4.60 5.96
CA MET A 167 14.26 -3.75 6.97
C MET A 167 13.66 -2.34 7.00
N CYS A 168 13.32 -1.81 5.83
CA CYS A 168 12.81 -0.44 5.69
C CYS A 168 11.30 -0.37 5.44
N GLY A 169 10.61 -1.51 5.38
CA GLY A 169 9.17 -1.57 5.14
C GLY A 169 8.78 -1.43 3.66
N THR A 170 7.59 -1.93 3.35
CA THR A 170 6.88 -1.68 2.09
C THR A 170 5.74 -0.71 2.36
N TYR A 171 5.59 0.32 1.53
CA TYR A 171 4.58 1.34 1.73
C TYR A 171 3.58 1.44 0.57
N ILE A 172 2.37 1.90 0.85
CA ILE A 172 1.32 2.15 -0.12
C ILE A 172 0.91 3.62 -0.06
N LYS A 173 0.80 4.26 -1.22
CA LYS A 173 0.35 5.65 -1.29
C LYS A 173 -1.11 5.76 -0.86
N ILE A 174 -1.38 6.68 0.05
CA ILE A 174 -2.74 7.02 0.48
C ILE A 174 -3.39 7.87 -0.59
N SER A 175 -4.64 7.55 -0.93
CA SER A 175 -5.43 8.35 -1.86
C SER A 175 -5.83 9.68 -1.21
N ASN A 176 -5.87 10.75 -1.99
CA ASN A 176 -6.44 12.02 -1.55
C ASN A 176 -7.98 11.98 -1.54
N SER A 177 -8.60 11.03 -2.25
CA SER A 177 -10.05 10.90 -2.37
C SER A 177 -10.66 9.87 -1.41
N GLU A 178 -9.84 8.99 -0.84
CA GLU A 178 -10.29 7.90 0.01
C GLU A 178 -9.49 7.91 1.32
N PRO A 179 -10.03 8.55 2.38
CA PRO A 179 -9.38 8.56 3.67
C PRO A 179 -9.23 7.13 4.22
N ILE A 180 -8.17 6.93 4.99
CA ILE A 180 -7.95 5.68 5.74
C ILE A 180 -8.36 5.87 7.19
N PHE A 181 -8.91 4.84 7.82
CA PHE A 181 -9.13 4.85 9.27
C PHE A 181 -7.80 4.65 10.00
N LEU A 182 -7.56 5.46 11.04
CA LEU A 182 -6.37 5.38 11.86
C LEU A 182 -6.55 4.33 12.96
N GLU A 183 -5.58 3.42 13.03
CA GLU A 183 -5.46 2.43 14.10
C GLU A 183 -4.16 2.65 14.87
N GLN A 184 -4.11 2.13 16.09
CA GLN A 184 -2.88 2.08 16.87
C GLN A 184 -1.79 1.30 16.12
N ASN A 185 -0.53 1.77 16.24
CA ASN A 185 0.67 1.22 15.63
C ASN A 185 0.73 1.34 14.09
N MET A 186 -0.14 2.14 13.48
CA MET A 186 0.03 2.52 12.08
C MET A 186 1.24 3.44 11.93
N ASN A 187 1.99 3.25 10.84
CA ASN A 187 3.18 4.03 10.52
C ASN A 187 3.05 4.60 9.11
N PHE A 188 3.44 5.87 8.95
CA PHE A 188 3.37 6.61 7.71
C PHE A 188 4.71 7.23 7.37
N LEU A 189 5.09 7.18 6.12
CA LEU A 189 6.25 7.89 5.59
C LEU A 189 5.77 9.14 4.83
N VAL A 190 6.30 10.30 5.19
CA VAL A 190 6.15 11.55 4.44
C VAL A 190 7.52 12.04 4.00
N GLY A 191 7.64 12.47 2.74
CA GLY A 191 8.94 12.78 2.16
C GLY A 191 9.83 11.55 2.02
N SER A 192 11.11 11.71 2.38
CA SER A 192 12.15 10.67 2.26
C SER A 192 12.42 9.91 3.57
N ASP A 193 12.31 10.59 4.70
CA ASP A 193 13.00 10.23 5.94
C ASP A 193 12.19 10.57 7.21
N ILE A 194 10.95 11.03 7.06
CA ILE A 194 10.09 11.36 8.21
C ILE A 194 9.01 10.31 8.37
N ASN A 195 9.04 9.64 9.51
CA ASN A 195 8.06 8.67 9.93
C ASN A 195 7.06 9.31 10.90
N ILE A 196 5.78 9.05 10.68
CA ILE A 196 4.67 9.43 11.54
C ILE A 196 4.04 8.15 12.07
N GLU A 197 4.07 7.96 13.37
CA GLU A 197 3.57 6.79 14.08
C GLU A 197 2.31 7.17 14.88
N ILE A 198 1.27 6.36 14.77
CA ILE A 198 0.05 6.49 15.56
C ILE A 198 0.21 5.67 16.83
N ASP A 199 0.61 6.33 17.91
CA ASP A 199 0.95 5.68 19.18
C ASP A 199 -0.30 5.22 19.93
N ARG A 200 -1.38 6.03 19.90
CA ARG A 200 -2.65 5.72 20.56
C ARG A 200 -3.82 6.37 19.85
N VAL A 201 -4.95 5.65 19.77
CA VAL A 201 -6.23 6.14 19.21
C VAL A 201 -7.34 5.86 20.22
N VAL A 202 -8.14 6.87 20.55
CA VAL A 202 -9.36 6.76 21.36
C VAL A 202 -10.52 7.32 20.55
N ASN A 203 -11.54 6.47 20.33
CA ASN A 203 -12.65 6.69 19.41
C ASN A 203 -13.99 6.93 20.12
N ASP A 204 -13.97 7.28 21.41
CA ASP A 204 -15.21 7.46 22.16
C ASP A 204 -16.15 8.43 21.44
N PRO A 205 -17.48 8.24 21.50
CA PRO A 205 -18.39 9.18 20.88
C PRO A 205 -18.31 10.52 21.60
N ILE A 206 -18.23 11.62 20.85
CA ILE A 206 -18.39 12.96 21.43
C ILE A 206 -19.75 12.99 22.13
N PRO A 207 -19.82 13.35 23.43
CA PRO A 207 -21.08 13.48 24.14
C PRO A 207 -22.06 14.36 23.35
N GLN A 208 -23.30 13.89 23.15
CA GLN A 208 -24.29 14.63 22.35
C GLN A 208 -24.56 16.04 22.89
N SER A 209 -24.26 16.30 24.16
CA SER A 209 -24.35 17.61 24.82
C SER A 209 -23.43 18.69 24.22
N LEU A 210 -22.37 18.32 23.49
CA LEU A 210 -21.50 19.28 22.78
C LEU A 210 -22.09 19.74 21.43
N ASN A 211 -23.09 19.04 20.89
CA ASN A 211 -23.71 19.38 19.60
C ASN A 211 -25.02 20.16 19.72
N SER A 212 -25.49 20.42 20.94
CA SER A 212 -26.74 21.14 21.15
C SER A 212 -26.45 22.62 21.39
N GLU A 213 -26.81 23.46 20.42
CA GLU A 213 -27.27 24.84 20.66
C GLU A 213 -28.59 24.79 21.46
N ALA A 214 -28.62 24.07 22.57
CA ALA A 214 -29.78 24.01 23.44
C ALA A 214 -29.93 25.38 24.10
N THR A 215 -30.93 26.11 23.65
CA THR A 215 -31.47 27.29 24.32
C THR A 215 -31.75 26.92 25.77
N ILE A 216 -31.07 27.62 26.69
CA ILE A 216 -31.13 27.43 28.13
C ILE A 216 -32.49 27.93 28.61
N GLU A 217 -33.51 27.07 28.56
CA GLU A 217 -34.73 27.22 29.32
C GLU A 217 -34.94 25.92 30.10
N ASP A 218 -35.15 26.04 31.41
CA ASP A 218 -35.46 24.97 32.38
C ASP A 218 -34.29 24.23 33.08
N GLY A 219 -33.80 24.84 34.17
CA GLY A 219 -33.97 24.28 35.53
C GLY A 219 -33.33 22.95 35.96
N TYR A 220 -32.40 22.34 35.24
CA TYR A 220 -31.76 21.08 35.68
C TYR A 220 -30.59 21.27 36.66
N THR A 221 -30.61 20.49 37.75
CA THR A 221 -29.66 20.50 38.87
C THR A 221 -28.31 19.86 38.51
N LEU A 222 -27.22 20.58 38.77
CA LEU A 222 -25.86 20.40 38.21
C LEU A 222 -24.99 19.26 38.80
N GLN A 223 -25.53 18.31 39.57
CA GLN A 223 -24.69 17.47 40.47
C GLN A 223 -24.28 16.07 39.98
N ASP A 224 -24.79 15.56 38.84
CA ASP A 224 -24.46 14.20 38.34
C ASP A 224 -23.54 14.15 37.09
N LEU A 225 -22.93 15.28 36.68
CA LEU A 225 -22.13 15.38 35.44
C LEU A 225 -20.61 15.13 35.61
N THR A 226 -20.15 14.63 36.76
CA THR A 226 -18.70 14.53 37.07
C THR A 226 -18.02 13.22 36.67
N SER A 227 -18.70 12.28 35.99
CA SER A 227 -17.98 11.25 35.25
C SER A 227 -17.36 11.90 34.02
N ALA A 228 -16.13 12.43 34.17
CA ALA A 228 -15.38 13.10 33.11
C ALA A 228 -15.21 12.15 31.91
N HIS A 229 -16.12 12.24 30.95
CA HIS A 229 -15.99 11.54 29.67
C HIS A 229 -14.75 12.13 28.99
N GLU A 230 -13.69 11.33 28.88
CA GLU A 230 -12.49 11.75 28.17
C GLU A 230 -12.85 12.04 26.71
N CYS A 231 -12.54 13.24 26.24
CA CYS A 231 -12.77 13.59 24.84
C CYS A 231 -11.95 12.66 23.93
N PRO A 232 -12.44 12.30 22.75
CA PRO A 232 -11.75 11.39 21.84
C PRO A 232 -10.41 12.01 21.44
N TYR A 233 -9.36 11.20 21.40
CA TYR A 233 -8.01 11.72 21.14
C TYR A 233 -7.13 10.77 20.36
N ILE A 234 -6.10 11.34 19.75
CA ILE A 234 -5.06 10.59 19.07
C ILE A 234 -3.69 11.12 19.49
N ILE A 235 -2.74 10.19 19.71
CA ILE A 235 -1.34 10.50 19.99
C ILE A 235 -0.53 10.17 18.75
N VAL A 236 0.11 11.19 18.20
CA VAL A 236 0.92 11.12 16.99
C VAL A 236 2.37 11.37 17.36
N LYS A 237 3.25 10.44 17.00
CA LYS A 237 4.69 10.56 17.18
C LYS A 237 5.34 10.77 15.82
N VAL A 238 6.15 11.82 15.68
CA VAL A 238 6.92 12.08 14.46
C VAL A 238 8.39 11.88 14.76
N SER A 239 9.07 11.11 13.92
CA SER A 239 10.51 10.85 14.01
C SER A 239 11.19 11.07 12.68
N LYS A 240 12.35 11.72 12.68
CA LYS A 240 13.18 11.92 11.50
C LYS A 240 14.44 11.05 11.57
N PHE A 241 14.74 10.35 10.48
CA PHE A 241 15.99 9.59 10.34
C PHE A 241 17.05 10.47 9.70
N PHE A 242 18.14 10.74 10.41
CA PHE A 242 19.31 11.39 9.81
C PHE A 242 20.19 10.32 9.16
N ASN A 243 20.58 10.55 7.90
CA ASN A 243 21.49 9.66 7.17
C ASN A 243 22.94 9.72 7.69
N ASP A 244 23.24 10.63 8.61
CA ASP A 244 24.58 10.77 9.17
C ASP A 244 24.81 9.74 10.26
N ASN A 245 25.89 8.98 10.08
CA ASN A 245 26.23 7.69 10.69
C ASN A 245 26.22 7.59 12.23
N ASP A 246 25.82 8.59 13.02
CA ASP A 246 25.94 8.48 14.49
C ASP A 246 25.00 9.32 15.39
N ALA A 247 24.01 10.09 14.92
CA ALA A 247 23.34 11.04 15.82
C ALA A 247 21.83 10.83 15.98
N THR A 248 21.45 10.33 17.17
CA THR A 248 20.16 10.47 17.87
C THR A 248 18.91 10.71 17.01
N MET A 249 18.05 9.69 16.90
CA MET A 249 16.70 9.84 16.33
C MET A 249 15.94 10.92 17.11
N GLN A 250 15.69 12.07 16.46
CA GLN A 250 14.84 13.10 17.04
C GLN A 250 13.39 12.66 16.86
N SER A 251 12.66 12.56 17.97
CA SER A 251 11.22 12.30 17.96
C SER A 251 10.47 13.32 18.79
N SER A 252 9.31 13.71 18.30
CA SER A 252 8.37 14.60 18.98
C SER A 252 6.99 13.94 19.00
N THR A 253 6.18 14.28 19.99
CA THR A 253 4.87 13.66 20.21
C THR A 253 3.81 14.75 20.39
N TRP A 254 2.67 14.56 19.73
CA TRP A 254 1.51 15.46 19.79
C TRP A 254 0.29 14.67 20.24
N LYS A 255 -0.55 15.31 21.06
CA LYS A 255 -1.87 14.80 21.44
C LYS A 255 -2.92 15.71 20.83
N PHE A 256 -3.76 15.16 19.96
CA PHE A 256 -4.89 15.87 19.36
C PHE A 256 -6.18 15.46 20.03
N LEU A 257 -6.99 16.44 20.44
CA LEU A 257 -8.29 16.25 21.09
C LEU A 257 -9.39 16.62 20.07
N ALA A 258 -10.36 15.73 19.87
CA ALA A 258 -11.54 16.02 19.07
C ALA A 258 -12.60 16.75 19.92
N GLU A 259 -12.41 18.06 20.12
CA GLU A 259 -13.37 18.92 20.83
C GLU A 259 -14.66 19.11 20.02
N GLU A 260 -14.56 19.04 18.70
CA GLU A 260 -15.66 19.28 17.76
C GLU A 260 -15.76 18.13 16.77
N LYS A 261 -17.00 17.88 16.30
CA LYS A 261 -17.23 17.00 15.15
C LYS A 261 -16.55 17.63 13.93
N TYR A 262 -15.78 16.85 13.18
CA TYR A 262 -15.02 17.30 12.01
C TYR A 262 -13.78 18.15 12.32
N LYS A 263 -13.20 18.08 13.52
CA LYS A 263 -11.91 18.72 13.78
C LYS A 263 -10.84 18.18 12.83
N ILE A 264 -10.13 19.09 12.17
CA ILE A 264 -9.07 18.79 11.21
C ILE A 264 -7.73 19.27 11.78
N PHE A 265 -6.77 18.35 11.85
CA PHE A 265 -5.37 18.66 12.14
C PHE A 265 -4.54 18.45 10.88
N THR A 266 -3.59 19.34 10.65
CA THR A 266 -2.81 19.43 9.43
C THR A 266 -1.33 19.20 9.72
N ILE A 267 -0.69 18.43 8.84
CA ILE A 267 0.74 18.14 8.90
C ILE A 267 1.33 18.61 7.57
N GLY A 268 2.41 19.41 7.59
CA GLY A 268 3.01 19.92 6.36
C GLY A 268 4.15 20.91 6.59
N ARG A 269 4.72 21.41 5.49
CA ARG A 269 5.83 22.39 5.52
C ARG A 269 5.40 23.81 5.90
N SER A 270 4.10 24.11 5.82
CA SER A 270 3.62 25.45 6.15
C SER A 270 3.70 25.70 7.66
N GLN A 271 4.07 26.91 8.05
CA GLN A 271 4.08 27.33 9.46
C GLN A 271 2.67 27.36 10.10
N VAL A 272 1.62 27.38 9.27
CA VAL A 272 0.22 27.36 9.73
C VAL A 272 -0.27 25.94 10.05
N CYS A 273 0.53 24.90 9.80
CA CYS A 273 0.15 23.53 10.12
C CYS A 273 0.32 23.22 11.61
N ASP A 274 -0.55 22.37 12.14
CA ASP A 274 -0.51 21.91 13.53
C ASP A 274 0.78 21.15 13.83
N ILE A 275 1.27 20.38 12.86
CA ILE A 275 2.64 19.84 12.86
C ILE A 275 3.39 20.44 11.66
N ASN A 276 4.31 21.37 11.96
CA ASN A 276 5.18 21.97 10.97
C ASN A 276 6.45 21.13 10.73
N LEU A 277 6.65 20.69 9.50
CA LEU A 277 7.79 19.91 9.04
C LEU A 277 8.53 20.68 7.93
N PRO A 278 9.56 21.48 8.24
CA PRO A 278 10.16 22.47 7.32
C PRO A 278 11.03 21.88 6.20
N GLU A 279 10.67 20.71 5.66
CA GLU A 279 11.43 20.01 4.61
C GLU A 279 10.89 20.32 3.22
N ASN A 280 11.77 20.57 2.25
CA ASN A 280 11.38 20.87 0.87
C ASN A 280 10.72 19.70 0.12
N THR A 281 10.92 18.48 0.60
CA THR A 281 10.27 17.27 0.09
C THR A 281 8.83 17.12 0.62
N ILE A 282 8.37 18.00 1.50
CA ILE A 282 7.04 17.98 2.09
C ILE A 282 6.19 19.11 1.47
N SER A 283 4.95 18.79 1.14
CA SER A 283 3.99 19.76 0.62
C SER A 283 3.63 20.80 1.70
N ARG A 284 3.14 21.98 1.31
CA ARG A 284 2.67 23.00 2.28
C ARG A 284 1.67 22.41 3.29
N THR A 285 0.75 21.60 2.80
CA THR A 285 -0.12 20.70 3.58
C THR A 285 0.05 19.31 3.00
N GLN A 286 0.67 18.42 3.76
CA GLN A 286 1.04 17.08 3.32
C GLN A 286 -0.08 16.07 3.60
N CYS A 287 -0.64 16.08 4.80
CA CYS A 287 -1.79 15.25 5.13
C CYS A 287 -2.66 15.92 6.19
N ARG A 288 -3.87 15.38 6.33
CA ARG A 288 -4.88 15.85 7.28
C ARG A 288 -5.37 14.68 8.11
N ILE A 289 -5.39 14.86 9.42
CA ILE A 289 -6.03 13.97 10.39
C ILE A 289 -7.40 14.57 10.70
N ILE A 290 -8.47 13.80 10.49
CA ILE A 290 -9.85 14.25 10.61
C ILE A 290 -10.55 13.33 11.60
N TYR A 291 -11.21 13.89 12.61
CA TYR A 291 -12.14 13.13 13.44
C TYR A 291 -13.55 13.28 12.91
N ASN A 292 -14.14 12.20 12.42
CA ASN A 292 -15.50 12.18 11.88
C ASN A 292 -16.26 10.94 12.39
N GLU A 293 -17.53 11.13 12.80
CA GLU A 293 -18.44 10.03 13.14
C GLU A 293 -17.85 8.98 14.09
N GLY A 294 -17.16 9.44 15.14
CA GLY A 294 -16.56 8.53 16.11
C GLY A 294 -15.22 7.92 15.68
N LYS A 295 -14.63 8.35 14.57
CA LYS A 295 -13.43 7.73 14.00
C LYS A 295 -12.39 8.75 13.56
N TRP A 296 -11.14 8.44 13.87
CA TRP A 296 -9.98 9.14 13.32
C TRP A 296 -9.66 8.63 11.92
N MET A 297 -9.46 9.56 10.98
CA MET A 297 -9.14 9.28 9.59
C MET A 297 -7.94 10.10 9.13
N LEU A 298 -7.19 9.62 8.14
CA LEU A 298 -6.12 10.36 7.50
C LEU A 298 -6.35 10.45 5.99
N SER A 299 -6.14 11.65 5.43
CA SER A 299 -6.19 11.93 3.99
C SER A 299 -4.88 12.54 3.50
N ASP A 300 -4.44 12.17 2.30
CA ASP A 300 -3.32 12.83 1.62
C ASP A 300 -3.73 14.19 1.05
N GLY A 301 -2.92 15.22 1.29
CA GLY A 301 -3.08 16.55 0.72
C GLY A 301 -4.34 17.30 1.18
N ILE A 302 -4.78 18.22 0.31
CA ILE A 302 -6.02 19.00 0.46
C ILE A 302 -7.06 18.40 -0.48
N GLU A 303 -8.34 18.67 -0.22
CA GLU A 303 -9.44 18.20 -1.06
C GLU A 303 -9.17 18.44 -2.56
N ASN A 304 -9.28 17.38 -3.35
CA ASN A 304 -9.01 17.36 -4.80
C ASN A 304 -7.57 17.70 -5.24
N LYS A 305 -6.64 17.89 -4.30
CA LYS A 305 -5.25 18.21 -4.60
C LYS A 305 -4.30 17.24 -3.87
N PRO A 306 -3.92 16.12 -4.50
CA PRO A 306 -2.96 15.19 -3.92
C PRO A 306 -1.60 15.86 -3.73
N THR A 307 -0.80 15.32 -2.82
CA THR A 307 0.57 15.81 -2.63
C THR A 307 1.50 15.32 -3.73
N VAL A 308 2.55 16.11 -3.99
CA VAL A 308 3.53 15.79 -5.04
C VAL A 308 4.27 14.50 -4.69
N ASN A 309 4.77 14.39 -3.46
CA ASN A 309 5.58 13.24 -3.03
C ASN A 309 4.77 12.13 -2.34
N GLY A 310 3.46 12.33 -2.14
CA GLY A 310 2.58 11.34 -1.51
C GLY A 310 2.79 11.21 0.00
N THR A 311 1.71 10.80 0.68
CA THR A 311 1.76 10.23 2.02
C THR A 311 1.65 8.72 1.91
N TRP A 312 2.54 7.99 2.57
CA TRP A 312 2.74 6.56 2.35
C TRP A 312 2.44 5.77 3.62
N LEU A 313 1.48 4.85 3.59
CA LEU A 313 1.16 3.94 4.70
C LEU A 313 2.07 2.72 4.66
N SER A 314 2.75 2.40 5.76
CA SER A 314 3.45 1.12 5.92
C SER A 314 2.44 -0.02 6.01
N ILE A 315 2.62 -1.08 5.23
CA ILE A 315 1.81 -2.30 5.38
C ILE A 315 2.29 -3.19 6.53
N CYS A 316 3.48 -2.91 7.06
CA CYS A 316 4.02 -3.55 8.25
C CYS A 316 3.58 -2.79 9.50
N LYS A 317 2.89 -3.47 10.42
CA LYS A 317 2.66 -2.95 11.77
C LYS A 317 3.94 -3.11 12.58
N ARG A 318 4.33 -2.08 13.33
CA ARG A 318 5.57 -2.08 14.13
C ARG A 318 5.40 -2.94 15.39
N ASN A 319 5.49 -4.25 15.23
CA ASN A 319 5.67 -5.18 16.35
C ASN A 319 7.16 -5.53 16.42
N ASN A 320 7.88 -4.85 17.31
CA ASN A 320 9.34 -4.65 17.36
C ASN A 320 10.26 -5.89 17.43
N ILE A 321 9.80 -7.14 17.29
CA ILE A 321 10.59 -8.29 17.78
C ILE A 321 10.98 -9.29 16.69
N THR A 322 10.24 -9.43 15.58
CA THR A 322 10.60 -10.42 14.54
C THR A 322 10.34 -9.92 13.13
N ARG A 323 11.31 -10.16 12.23
CA ARG A 323 11.16 -10.03 10.78
C ARG A 323 10.17 -11.09 10.28
N SER A 324 8.90 -10.87 10.56
CA SER A 324 7.78 -11.69 10.12
C SER A 324 7.15 -11.08 8.87
N TRP A 325 6.41 -11.90 8.13
CA TRP A 325 5.67 -11.42 6.97
C TRP A 325 4.53 -10.52 7.42
N SER A 326 4.22 -9.49 6.64
CA SER A 326 3.04 -8.66 6.93
C SER A 326 1.76 -9.46 6.68
N GLU A 327 0.67 -8.98 7.27
CA GLU A 327 -0.66 -9.37 6.80
C GLU A 327 -0.82 -8.98 5.32
N PRO A 328 -1.54 -9.77 4.52
CA PRO A 328 -1.78 -9.45 3.11
C PRO A 328 -2.60 -8.17 2.94
N TYR A 329 -2.07 -7.19 2.21
CA TYR A 329 -2.76 -5.96 1.88
C TYR A 329 -3.45 -6.07 0.51
N SER A 330 -4.76 -5.81 0.44
CA SER A 330 -5.51 -5.84 -0.83
C SER A 330 -5.22 -4.61 -1.68
N LEU A 331 -4.60 -4.81 -2.85
CA LEU A 331 -4.32 -3.73 -3.80
C LEU A 331 -5.59 -3.32 -4.55
N LYS A 332 -5.59 -2.08 -5.07
CA LYS A 332 -6.59 -1.53 -6.01
C LYS A 332 -5.92 -1.18 -7.34
N SER A 333 -6.71 -1.10 -8.41
CA SER A 333 -6.17 -0.65 -9.70
C SER A 333 -5.76 0.82 -9.56
N GLY A 334 -4.55 1.16 -9.99
CA GLY A 334 -3.92 2.46 -9.74
C GLY A 334 -3.16 2.56 -8.42
N SER A 335 -3.10 1.51 -7.59
CA SER A 335 -2.32 1.54 -6.34
C SER A 335 -0.84 1.80 -6.63
N GLN A 336 -0.23 2.68 -5.81
CA GLN A 336 1.20 2.95 -5.84
C GLN A 336 1.88 2.35 -4.61
N VAL A 337 2.93 1.55 -4.84
CA VAL A 337 3.72 0.88 -3.80
C VAL A 337 5.12 1.48 -3.81
N LYS A 338 5.62 1.90 -2.65
CA LYS A 338 6.98 2.43 -2.48
C LYS A 338 7.86 1.43 -1.75
N ILE A 339 9.04 1.18 -2.32
CA ILE A 339 10.12 0.35 -1.79
C ILE A 339 11.40 1.15 -1.93
N SER A 340 11.92 1.67 -0.82
CA SER A 340 13.00 2.68 -0.86
C SER A 340 12.59 3.85 -1.79
N ASP A 341 13.44 4.24 -2.74
CA ASP A 341 13.16 5.27 -3.75
C ASP A 341 12.44 4.75 -5.01
N THR A 342 12.08 3.47 -5.04
CA THR A 342 11.34 2.88 -6.18
C THR A 342 9.83 2.95 -5.93
N ILE A 343 9.08 3.48 -6.91
CA ILE A 343 7.62 3.45 -6.94
C ILE A 343 7.15 2.46 -7.99
N LEU A 344 6.28 1.55 -7.58
CA LEU A 344 5.56 0.63 -8.44
C LEU A 344 4.12 1.12 -8.57
N GLN A 345 3.63 1.28 -9.80
CA GLN A 345 2.22 1.50 -10.07
C GLN A 345 1.60 0.18 -10.54
N VAL A 346 0.53 -0.24 -9.88
CA VAL A 346 -0.17 -1.49 -10.15
C VAL A 346 -1.52 -1.17 -10.77
N ASP A 347 -1.73 -1.60 -12.01
CA ASP A 347 -2.94 -1.33 -12.79
C ASP A 347 -3.50 -2.64 -13.36
N TRP A 348 -4.82 -2.71 -13.52
CA TRP A 348 -5.49 -3.77 -14.27
C TRP A 348 -6.85 -3.27 -14.79
N ASP A 349 -7.33 -3.98 -15.81
CA ASP A 349 -8.62 -3.77 -16.45
C ASP A 349 -9.78 -4.52 -15.77
#